data_AF-A0A353AZ46-F1
#
_entry.id   AF-A0A353AZ46-F1
#
_cell.length_a   1.000
_cell.length_b   1.000
_cell.length_c   1.000
_cell.angle_alpha   90.00
_cell.angle_beta   90.00
_cell.angle_gamma   90.00
#
_symmetry.space_group_name_H-M   'P 1'
#
loop_
_entity.id
_entity.type
_entity.pdbx_description
1 polymer ?
#
loop_
_entity_poly.entity_id
_entity_poly.type
_entity_poly.pdbx_seq_one_letter_code
_entity_poly.pdbx_strand_id
1 'polypeptide(L)'
;MTDPNRLSQIETLWSVVYGAHGADPDKQSAAQHELISRYGSAIERYLLGALKDQTAADDAYQDFVLKFLKGDFHKANPEKGRFRNFLKVVLSRLVADHYRRGIRRPTRPLDSAVQVVDDRDEQQREQEFLKVWRDEMLTRAWHDLGEEEQRTGKPWMRVLWLRVENPQWRSEELAAALSEQTGQEYSSARLRVVLHRSRERFSNYLIQAVANTLPVATNEAIEEELAELELLQYCSAAVEQRKRGASESSQADSQDLAAPPQTDSHQRKDD
;
A
#
# COMPACT_ATOMS: atom_id res chain seq x y z
N MET A 1 -16.79 3.30 -13.78
CA MET A 1 -16.33 4.67 -14.09
C MET A 1 -15.69 5.20 -12.83
N THR A 2 -14.37 5.06 -12.74
CA THR A 2 -13.57 5.50 -11.59
C THR A 2 -12.80 6.72 -12.07
N ASP A 3 -13.18 7.90 -11.60
CA ASP A 3 -12.52 9.16 -11.95
C ASP A 3 -11.03 9.09 -11.59
N PRO A 4 -10.11 9.36 -12.53
CA PRO A 4 -8.67 9.37 -12.26
C PRO A 4 -8.28 10.44 -11.22
N ASN A 5 -9.09 11.50 -11.08
CA ASN A 5 -8.88 12.60 -10.12
C ASN A 5 -9.53 12.35 -8.74
N ARG A 6 -10.22 11.23 -8.52
CA ARG A 6 -10.80 10.92 -7.20
C ARG A 6 -9.76 10.45 -6.19
N LEU A 7 -8.66 9.86 -6.65
CA LEU A 7 -7.64 9.27 -5.78
C LEU A 7 -6.55 10.26 -5.37
N SER A 8 -6.28 11.29 -6.17
CA SER A 8 -5.50 12.49 -5.77
C SER A 8 -6.19 13.32 -4.69
N GLN A 9 -7.52 13.17 -4.54
CA GLN A 9 -8.34 13.78 -3.50
C GLN A 9 -8.60 12.87 -2.29
N ILE A 10 -8.14 11.61 -2.31
CA ILE A 10 -8.20 10.77 -1.11
C ILE A 10 -7.14 11.27 -0.16
N GLU A 11 -7.59 11.94 0.90
CA GLU A 11 -6.83 12.10 2.12
C GLU A 11 -6.41 10.69 2.57
N THR A 12 -5.15 10.33 2.30
CA THR A 12 -4.64 9.01 2.63
C THR A 12 -4.54 8.92 4.14
N LEU A 13 -4.60 7.71 4.71
CA LEU A 13 -4.42 7.55 6.15
C LEU A 13 -3.10 8.18 6.62
N TRP A 14 -2.05 8.10 5.79
CA TRP A 14 -0.79 8.76 6.05
C TRP A 14 -0.90 10.30 6.04
N SER A 15 -1.64 10.88 5.09
CA SER A 15 -1.87 12.33 5.07
C SER A 15 -2.73 12.78 6.25
N VAL A 16 -3.73 12.02 6.68
CA VAL A 16 -4.57 12.38 7.85
C VAL A 16 -3.76 12.43 9.14
N VAL A 17 -2.81 11.49 9.33
CA VAL A 17 -1.98 11.45 10.55
C VAL A 17 -1.09 12.68 10.72
N TYR A 18 -0.73 13.37 9.63
CA TYR A 18 0.18 14.51 9.66
C TYR A 18 -0.37 15.83 9.10
N GLY A 19 -1.46 15.80 8.33
CA GLY A 19 -2.15 16.95 7.75
C GLY A 19 -2.96 17.74 8.78
N ALA A 20 -3.04 17.23 10.02
CA ALA A 20 -3.73 17.88 11.13
C ALA A 20 -2.80 18.79 11.95
N HIS A 21 -2.10 19.75 11.34
CA HIS A 21 -1.54 20.87 12.13
C HIS A 21 -2.63 21.87 12.60
N GLY A 22 -3.91 21.51 12.46
CA GLY A 22 -5.06 22.17 13.09
C GLY A 22 -6.39 21.41 12.95
N ALA A 23 -6.38 20.13 12.55
CA ALA A 23 -7.59 19.34 12.35
C ALA A 23 -7.89 18.46 13.57
N ASP A 24 -9.18 18.22 13.77
CA ASP A 24 -9.82 17.35 14.77
C ASP A 24 -8.91 16.23 15.33
N PRO A 25 -8.47 16.34 16.61
CA PRO A 25 -7.66 15.32 17.28
C PRO A 25 -8.27 13.91 17.23
N ASP A 26 -9.60 13.80 17.18
CA ASP A 26 -10.28 12.51 17.12
C ASP A 26 -10.06 11.82 15.76
N LYS A 27 -10.04 12.58 14.67
CA LYS A 27 -9.73 12.05 13.33
C LYS A 27 -8.28 11.61 13.20
N GLN A 28 -7.36 12.39 13.78
CA GLN A 28 -5.94 12.02 13.80
C GLN A 28 -5.72 10.73 14.59
N SER A 29 -6.33 10.63 15.77
CA SER A 29 -6.31 9.41 16.60
C SER A 29 -6.88 8.21 15.85
N ALA A 30 -8.05 8.35 15.21
CA ALA A 30 -8.65 7.27 14.42
C ALA A 30 -7.73 6.80 13.28
N ALA A 31 -7.11 7.72 12.54
CA ALA A 31 -6.20 7.38 11.46
C ALA A 31 -4.91 6.69 11.97
N GLN A 32 -4.39 7.11 13.12
CA GLN A 32 -3.25 6.44 13.76
C GLN A 32 -3.60 5.00 14.16
N HIS A 33 -4.73 4.80 14.83
CA HIS A 33 -5.22 3.45 15.19
C HIS A 33 -5.41 2.59 13.96
N GLU A 34 -5.96 3.16 12.90
CA GLU A 34 -6.14 2.44 11.64
C GLU A 34 -4.80 2.07 11.00
N LEU A 35 -3.79 2.94 11.00
CA LEU A 35 -2.44 2.60 10.52
C LEU A 35 -1.78 1.50 11.36
N ILE A 36 -1.94 1.52 12.68
CA ILE A 36 -1.41 0.44 13.55
C ILE A 36 -2.15 -0.87 13.31
N SER A 37 -3.49 -0.84 13.29
CA SER A 37 -4.31 -2.02 13.01
C SER A 37 -4.00 -2.60 11.64
N ARG A 38 -3.69 -1.74 10.67
CA ARG A 38 -3.26 -2.15 9.35
C ARG A 38 -1.85 -2.73 9.46
N TYR A 39 -0.83 -1.92 9.68
CA TYR A 39 0.56 -2.30 9.39
C TYR A 39 1.31 -2.91 10.58
N GLY A 40 0.66 -3.07 11.74
CA GLY A 40 1.28 -3.59 12.96
C GLY A 40 1.99 -4.93 12.77
N SER A 41 1.35 -5.88 12.09
CA SER A 41 1.94 -7.21 11.84
C SER A 41 3.19 -7.17 10.95
N ALA A 42 3.28 -6.21 10.01
CA ALA A 42 4.49 -6.01 9.21
C ALA A 42 5.63 -5.43 10.05
N ILE A 43 5.29 -4.51 10.96
CA ILE A 43 6.25 -3.90 11.89
C ILE A 43 6.81 -4.95 12.86
N GLU A 44 5.95 -5.76 13.47
CA GLU A 44 6.36 -6.87 14.35
C GLU A 44 7.25 -7.87 13.62
N ARG A 45 6.88 -8.31 12.41
CA ARG A 45 7.68 -9.23 11.59
C ARG A 45 9.07 -8.66 11.29
N TYR A 46 9.15 -7.38 10.94
CA TYR A 46 10.43 -6.72 10.71
C TYR A 46 11.29 -6.66 11.99
N LEU A 47 10.70 -6.21 13.11
CA LEU A 47 11.41 -6.09 14.38
C LEU A 47 11.92 -7.44 14.88
N LEU A 48 11.10 -8.49 14.78
CA LEU A 48 11.49 -9.86 15.13
C LEU A 48 12.65 -10.35 14.27
N GLY A 49 12.62 -10.12 12.96
CA GLY A 49 13.72 -10.48 12.06
C GLY A 49 15.01 -9.71 12.36
N ALA A 50 14.91 -8.42 12.65
CA ALA A 50 16.05 -7.54 12.89
C ALA A 50 16.71 -7.73 14.28
N LEU A 51 15.92 -8.06 15.30
CA LEU A 51 16.39 -8.26 16.67
C LEU A 51 16.69 -9.72 17.00
N LYS A 52 16.06 -10.67 16.30
CA LYS A 52 16.21 -12.12 16.52
C LYS A 52 15.91 -12.55 17.97
N ASP A 53 15.11 -11.76 18.67
CA ASP A 53 14.69 -11.95 20.06
C ASP A 53 13.25 -11.47 20.17
N GLN A 54 12.35 -12.36 20.62
CA GLN A 54 10.92 -12.09 20.72
C GLN A 54 10.64 -10.99 21.75
N THR A 55 11.25 -11.06 22.93
CA THR A 55 11.03 -10.07 23.99
C THR A 55 11.56 -8.70 23.56
N ALA A 56 12.71 -8.67 22.92
CA ALA A 56 13.25 -7.41 22.37
C ALA A 56 12.34 -6.81 21.30
N ALA A 57 11.78 -7.65 20.42
CA ALA A 57 10.87 -7.22 19.36
C ALA A 57 9.56 -6.67 19.92
N ASP A 58 8.99 -7.35 20.93
CA ASP A 58 7.76 -6.92 21.60
C ASP A 58 7.97 -5.58 22.31
N ASP A 59 9.09 -5.41 23.02
CA ASP A 59 9.45 -4.16 23.69
C ASP A 59 9.62 -3.01 22.67
N ALA A 60 10.30 -3.27 21.55
CA ALA A 60 10.51 -2.28 20.49
C ALA A 60 9.18 -1.92 19.79
N TYR A 61 8.30 -2.89 19.56
CA TYR A 61 6.98 -2.67 18.98
C TYR A 61 6.10 -1.83 19.91
N GLN A 62 6.06 -2.15 21.20
CA GLN A 62 5.32 -1.36 22.19
C GLN A 62 5.83 0.07 22.28
N ASP A 63 7.16 0.27 22.31
CA ASP A 63 7.77 1.60 22.30
C ASP A 63 7.41 2.38 21.03
N PHE A 64 7.40 1.72 19.87
CA PHE A 64 6.93 2.30 18.62
C PHE A 64 5.46 2.76 18.71
N VAL A 65 4.55 1.85 19.09
CA VAL A 65 3.11 2.14 19.17
C VAL A 65 2.84 3.29 20.14
N LEU A 66 3.47 3.27 21.33
CA LEU A 66 3.32 4.33 22.32
C LEU A 66 3.76 5.69 21.79
N LYS A 67 4.93 5.77 21.15
CA LYS A 67 5.44 7.01 20.55
C LYS A 67 4.59 7.47 19.37
N PHE A 68 4.07 6.53 18.58
CA PHE A 68 3.24 6.82 17.42
C PHE A 68 1.89 7.40 17.81
N LEU A 69 1.19 6.77 18.75
CA LEU A 69 -0.11 7.24 19.24
C LEU A 69 -0.02 8.54 20.07
N LYS A 70 1.10 8.78 20.75
CA LYS A 70 1.35 10.06 21.43
C LYS A 70 1.65 11.22 20.48
N GLY A 71 1.89 10.93 19.20
CA GLY A 71 2.34 11.95 18.25
C GLY A 71 3.78 12.41 18.50
N ASP A 72 4.62 11.61 19.15
CA ASP A 72 6.05 11.96 19.39
C ASP A 72 6.82 12.11 18.05
N PHE A 73 6.26 11.56 16.97
CA PHE A 73 6.76 11.68 15.62
C PHE A 73 6.22 12.88 14.83
N HIS A 74 5.52 13.84 15.45
CA HIS A 74 4.96 15.04 14.80
C HIS A 74 5.97 15.88 13.99
N LYS A 75 7.28 15.69 14.19
CA LYS A 75 8.34 16.32 13.38
C LYS A 75 8.61 15.63 12.05
N ALA A 76 8.14 14.40 11.86
CA ALA A 76 8.11 13.79 10.54
C ALA A 76 7.14 14.63 9.70
N ASN A 77 7.61 15.09 8.55
CA ASN A 77 6.82 15.94 7.68
C ASN A 77 6.27 15.04 6.57
N PRO A 78 4.94 14.97 6.36
CA PRO A 78 4.33 14.13 5.33
C PRO A 78 4.68 14.61 3.92
N GLU A 79 4.99 15.91 3.74
CA GLU A 79 5.55 16.43 2.48
C GLU A 79 7.00 15.97 2.24
N LYS A 80 7.67 15.40 3.26
CA LYS A 80 9.06 14.93 3.18
C LYS A 80 9.20 13.43 2.93
N GLY A 81 8.12 12.65 2.78
CA GLY A 81 8.26 11.27 2.30
C GLY A 81 7.10 10.31 2.55
N ARG A 82 7.20 9.17 1.86
CA ARG A 82 6.28 8.03 1.92
C ARG A 82 6.26 7.40 3.32
N PHE A 83 5.12 6.85 3.76
CA PHE A 83 4.98 6.22 5.07
C PHE A 83 6.04 5.12 5.33
N ARG A 84 6.33 4.34 4.29
CA ARG A 84 7.37 3.31 4.31
C ARG A 84 8.74 3.86 4.74
N ASN A 85 9.14 5.02 4.22
CA ASN A 85 10.43 5.63 4.55
C ASN A 85 10.45 6.15 5.99
N PHE A 86 9.32 6.68 6.47
CA PHE A 86 9.16 7.03 7.88
C PHE A 86 9.35 5.79 8.77
N LEU A 87 8.65 4.69 8.49
CA LEU A 87 8.78 3.45 9.24
C LEU A 87 10.21 2.92 9.22
N LYS A 88 10.84 2.86 8.05
CA LYS A 88 12.25 2.46 7.91
C LYS A 88 13.15 3.21 8.88
N VAL A 89 13.06 4.55 8.90
CA VAL A 89 13.91 5.38 9.76
C VAL A 89 13.63 5.14 11.25
N VAL A 90 12.35 5.08 11.63
CA VAL A 90 11.97 4.90 13.04
C VAL A 90 12.35 3.52 13.55
N LEU A 91 12.04 2.47 12.80
CA LEU A 91 12.31 1.10 13.22
C LEU A 91 13.81 0.80 13.24
N SER A 92 14.58 1.26 12.24
CA SER A 92 16.04 1.15 12.26
C SER A 92 16.67 1.82 13.49
N ARG A 93 16.12 2.97 13.93
CA ARG A 93 16.58 3.64 15.15
C ARG A 93 16.25 2.84 16.41
N LEU A 94 15.07 2.22 16.49
CA LEU A 94 14.69 1.37 17.62
C LEU A 94 15.61 0.14 17.72
N VAL A 95 15.87 -0.51 16.58
CA VAL A 95 16.79 -1.65 16.50
C VAL A 95 18.21 -1.24 16.93
N ALA A 96 18.74 -0.15 16.38
CA ALA A 96 20.06 0.35 16.77
C ALA A 96 20.14 0.73 18.26
N ASP A 97 19.08 1.32 18.81
CA ASP A 97 19.04 1.70 20.21
C ASP A 97 19.03 0.50 21.16
N HIS A 98 18.34 -0.59 20.79
CA HIS A 98 18.37 -1.86 21.52
C HIS A 98 19.81 -2.40 21.63
N TYR A 99 20.52 -2.52 20.51
CA TYR A 99 21.90 -3.00 20.50
C TYR A 99 22.85 -2.09 21.29
N ARG A 100 22.69 -0.76 21.22
CA ARG A 100 23.49 0.19 22.03
C ARG A 100 23.25 0.03 23.54
N ARG A 101 22.01 -0.23 23.96
CA ARG A 101 21.66 -0.47 25.38
C ARG A 101 22.25 -1.78 25.89
N GLY A 102 22.29 -2.82 25.06
CA GLY A 102 22.96 -4.10 25.37
C GLY A 102 24.45 -3.93 25.67
N ILE A 103 25.15 -3.08 24.90
CA ILE A 103 26.59 -2.79 25.08
C ILE A 103 26.88 -2.03 26.38
N ARG A 104 25.92 -1.23 26.87
CA ARG A 104 26.08 -0.44 28.12
C ARG A 104 25.85 -1.23 29.41
N ARG A 105 25.46 -2.52 29.36
CA ARG A 105 25.47 -3.42 30.53
C ARG A 105 26.92 -3.91 30.76
N PRO A 106 27.58 -3.57 31.87
CA PRO A 106 29.01 -3.80 32.03
C PRO A 106 29.27 -5.29 32.31
N THR A 107 29.62 -6.04 31.27
CA THR A 107 30.12 -7.42 31.44
C THR A 107 31.32 -7.71 30.53
N ARG A 108 32.28 -6.78 30.44
CA ARG A 108 33.73 -7.06 30.26
C ARG A 108 34.52 -5.75 30.03
N PRO A 109 35.83 -5.71 30.37
CA PRO A 109 36.67 -4.57 30.06
C PRO A 109 36.83 -4.40 28.54
N LEU A 110 36.74 -3.15 28.11
CA LEU A 110 36.91 -2.67 26.74
C LEU A 110 38.25 -3.13 26.15
N ASP A 111 38.18 -3.84 25.02
CA ASP A 111 39.12 -3.58 23.94
C ASP A 111 38.33 -2.94 22.80
N SER A 112 38.81 -1.79 22.37
CA SER A 112 38.08 -0.84 21.53
C SER A 112 37.87 -1.37 20.11
N ALA A 113 36.70 -1.95 19.86
CA ALA A 113 36.13 -1.99 18.53
C ALA A 113 34.99 -0.98 18.49
N VAL A 114 35.29 0.23 17.97
CA VAL A 114 34.24 1.06 17.37
C VAL A 114 33.70 0.21 16.22
N GLN A 115 32.59 -0.49 16.46
CA GLN A 115 31.85 -1.11 15.37
C GLN A 115 31.26 0.04 14.57
N VAL A 116 32.00 0.44 13.53
CA VAL A 116 31.41 0.97 12.30
C VAL A 116 30.27 0.00 12.00
N VAL A 117 29.03 0.49 12.06
CA VAL A 117 27.89 -0.30 11.56
C VAL A 117 28.30 -0.65 10.14
N ASP A 118 28.59 -1.92 9.87
CA ASP A 118 29.10 -2.33 8.56
C ASP A 118 28.04 -1.90 7.54
N ASP A 119 28.43 -1.13 6.52
CA ASP A 119 27.52 -0.66 5.46
C ASP A 119 26.76 -1.85 4.85
N ARG A 120 27.36 -3.06 4.88
CA ARG A 120 26.72 -4.33 4.48
C ARG A 120 25.54 -4.72 5.37
N ASP A 121 25.65 -4.51 6.68
CA ASP A 121 24.56 -4.81 7.62
C ASP A 121 23.39 -3.83 7.45
N GLU A 122 23.66 -2.58 7.06
CA GLU A 122 22.61 -1.60 6.75
C GLU A 122 21.88 -1.93 5.46
N GLN A 123 22.60 -2.27 4.39
CA GLN A 123 22.01 -2.70 3.12
C GLN A 123 21.16 -3.97 3.29
N GLN A 124 21.65 -4.95 4.06
CA GLN A 124 20.90 -6.18 4.34
C GLN A 124 19.59 -5.87 5.09
N ARG A 125 19.63 -5.02 6.12
CA ARG A 125 18.43 -4.60 6.86
C ARG A 125 17.44 -3.85 5.98
N GLU A 126 17.93 -3.04 5.05
CA GLU A 126 17.08 -2.34 4.08
C GLU A 126 16.35 -3.33 3.15
N GLN A 127 17.06 -4.33 2.61
CA GLN A 127 16.44 -5.35 1.77
C GLN A 127 15.41 -6.19 2.54
N GLU A 128 15.71 -6.55 3.79
CA GLU A 128 14.77 -7.27 4.66
C GLU A 128 13.51 -6.44 4.93
N PHE A 129 13.68 -5.15 5.21
CA PHE A 129 12.57 -4.23 5.38
C PHE A 129 11.70 -4.12 4.12
N LEU A 130 12.32 -3.92 2.94
CA LEU A 130 11.60 -3.86 1.67
C LEU A 130 10.84 -5.14 1.37
N LYS A 131 11.42 -6.31 1.67
CA LYS A 131 10.76 -7.60 1.51
C LYS A 131 9.51 -7.70 2.39
N VAL A 132 9.62 -7.39 3.68
CA VAL A 132 8.48 -7.41 4.61
C VAL A 132 7.40 -6.43 4.16
N TRP A 133 7.79 -5.24 3.69
CA TRP A 133 6.85 -4.24 3.21
C TRP A 133 6.13 -4.66 1.92
N ARG A 134 6.86 -5.28 0.99
CA ARG A 134 6.28 -5.85 -0.23
C ARG A 134 5.27 -6.95 0.10
N ASP A 135 5.64 -7.87 0.98
CA ASP A 135 4.76 -8.97 1.41
C ASP A 135 3.50 -8.42 2.09
N GLU A 136 3.62 -7.31 2.81
CA GLU A 136 2.48 -6.60 3.41
C GLU A 136 1.54 -5.99 2.35
N MET A 137 2.07 -5.32 1.32
CA MET A 137 1.24 -4.79 0.22
C MET A 137 0.48 -5.91 -0.51
N LEU A 138 1.14 -7.05 -0.76
CA LEU A 138 0.52 -8.23 -1.36
C LEU A 138 -0.57 -8.81 -0.45
N THR A 139 -0.28 -8.95 0.85
CA THR A 139 -1.23 -9.48 1.84
C THR A 139 -2.52 -8.64 1.86
N ARG A 140 -2.40 -7.32 1.81
CA ARG A 140 -3.56 -6.42 1.72
C ARG A 140 -4.36 -6.59 0.45
N ALA A 141 -3.69 -6.67 -0.70
CA ALA A 141 -4.38 -6.86 -1.97
C ALA A 141 -5.16 -8.19 -1.99
N TRP A 142 -4.61 -9.24 -1.40
CA TRP A 142 -5.30 -10.51 -1.22
C TRP A 142 -6.50 -10.42 -0.27
N HIS A 143 -6.32 -9.76 0.88
CA HIS A 143 -7.39 -9.53 1.83
C HIS A 143 -8.58 -8.80 1.19
N ASP A 144 -8.32 -7.67 0.52
CA ASP A 144 -9.39 -6.86 -0.09
C ASP A 144 -10.08 -7.58 -1.26
N LEU A 145 -9.33 -8.41 -2.01
CA LEU A 145 -9.91 -9.28 -3.03
C LEU A 145 -10.81 -10.37 -2.42
N GLY A 146 -10.41 -10.91 -1.26
CA GLY A 146 -11.19 -11.87 -0.49
C GLY A 146 -12.48 -11.26 0.06
N GLU A 147 -12.43 -10.04 0.57
CA GLU A 147 -13.61 -9.28 1.01
C GLU A 147 -14.56 -9.00 -0.18
N GLU A 148 -14.03 -8.66 -1.36
CA GLU A 148 -14.86 -8.51 -2.56
C GLU A 148 -15.54 -9.83 -2.96
N GLU A 149 -14.82 -10.94 -2.90
CA GLU A 149 -15.36 -12.27 -3.17
C GLU A 149 -16.50 -12.62 -2.19
N GLN A 150 -16.30 -12.42 -0.89
CA GLN A 150 -17.34 -12.65 0.12
C GLN A 150 -18.59 -11.81 -0.14
N ARG A 151 -18.41 -10.52 -0.46
CA ARG A 151 -19.51 -9.59 -0.71
C ARG A 151 -20.27 -9.86 -2.01
N THR A 152 -19.59 -10.31 -3.06
CA THR A 152 -20.18 -10.48 -4.40
C THR A 152 -20.56 -11.92 -4.73
N GLY A 153 -20.05 -12.90 -3.98
CA GLY A 153 -20.17 -14.32 -4.26
C GLY A 153 -19.40 -14.78 -5.51
N LYS A 154 -18.62 -13.90 -6.15
CA LYS A 154 -17.83 -14.23 -7.34
C LYS A 154 -16.45 -14.71 -6.92
N PRO A 155 -15.92 -15.80 -7.50
CA PRO A 155 -14.72 -16.45 -6.98
C PRO A 155 -13.44 -15.77 -7.46
N TRP A 156 -13.28 -14.47 -7.20
CA TRP A 156 -12.12 -13.70 -7.62
C TRP A 156 -10.85 -14.20 -6.93
N MET A 157 -10.82 -14.16 -5.60
CA MET A 157 -9.66 -14.61 -4.84
C MET A 157 -9.37 -16.08 -5.11
N ARG A 158 -10.41 -16.94 -5.07
CA ARG A 158 -10.27 -18.39 -5.31
C ARG A 158 -9.67 -18.72 -6.67
N VAL A 159 -10.17 -18.14 -7.76
CA VAL A 159 -9.64 -18.47 -9.11
C VAL A 159 -8.19 -18.01 -9.27
N LEU A 160 -7.85 -16.87 -8.68
CA LEU A 160 -6.50 -16.32 -8.78
C LEU A 160 -5.52 -17.15 -7.96
N TRP A 161 -5.92 -17.54 -6.74
CA TRP A 161 -5.14 -18.41 -5.89
C TRP A 161 -4.95 -19.78 -6.57
N LEU A 162 -6.01 -20.45 -7.05
CA LEU A 162 -5.86 -21.71 -7.80
C LEU A 162 -4.81 -21.66 -8.92
N ARG A 163 -4.73 -20.54 -9.65
CA ARG A 163 -3.69 -20.32 -10.67
C ARG A 163 -2.29 -20.13 -10.09
N VAL A 164 -2.14 -19.41 -8.98
CA VAL A 164 -0.84 -19.19 -8.32
C VAL A 164 -0.31 -20.50 -7.71
N GLU A 165 -1.21 -21.31 -7.16
CA GLU A 165 -0.92 -22.60 -6.53
C GLU A 165 -0.56 -23.67 -7.57
N ASN A 166 -1.18 -23.58 -8.74
CA ASN A 166 -1.03 -24.55 -9.82
C ASN A 166 -0.63 -23.87 -11.15
N PRO A 167 0.58 -23.31 -11.25
CA PRO A 167 1.01 -22.57 -12.45
C PRO A 167 0.99 -23.42 -13.72
N GLN A 168 1.25 -24.72 -13.60
CA GLN A 168 1.31 -25.70 -14.68
C GLN A 168 -0.06 -26.17 -15.18
N TRP A 169 -1.14 -25.95 -14.42
CA TRP A 169 -2.47 -26.43 -14.81
C TRP A 169 -3.04 -25.67 -16.01
N ARG A 170 -3.69 -26.43 -16.89
CA ARG A 170 -4.43 -25.93 -18.05
C ARG A 170 -5.76 -25.32 -17.59
N SER A 171 -6.39 -24.59 -18.52
CA SER A 171 -7.68 -23.92 -18.22
C SER A 171 -8.82 -24.90 -17.95
N GLU A 172 -8.74 -26.14 -18.43
CA GLU A 172 -9.72 -27.19 -18.16
C GLU A 172 -9.62 -27.68 -16.71
N GLU A 173 -8.41 -27.96 -16.24
CA GLU A 173 -8.12 -28.46 -14.88
C GLU A 173 -8.51 -27.42 -13.82
N LEU A 174 -8.15 -26.15 -14.05
CA LEU A 174 -8.53 -25.05 -13.16
C LEU A 174 -10.05 -24.82 -13.14
N ALA A 175 -10.75 -25.04 -14.27
CA ALA A 175 -12.19 -24.89 -14.33
C ALA A 175 -12.91 -26.01 -13.59
N ALA A 176 -12.41 -27.24 -13.70
CA ALA A 176 -12.91 -28.39 -12.93
C ALA A 176 -12.73 -28.16 -11.42
N ALA A 177 -11.51 -27.80 -10.99
CA ALA A 177 -11.21 -27.54 -9.57
C ALA A 177 -12.04 -26.38 -9.00
N LEU A 178 -12.18 -25.29 -9.76
CA LEU A 178 -13.03 -24.17 -9.32
C LEU A 178 -14.51 -24.58 -9.22
N SER A 179 -14.99 -25.42 -10.13
CA SER A 179 -16.38 -25.90 -10.11
C SER A 179 -16.65 -26.75 -8.88
N GLU A 180 -15.72 -27.63 -8.53
CA GLU A 180 -15.77 -28.45 -7.31
C GLU A 180 -15.79 -27.58 -6.04
N GLN A 181 -14.91 -26.58 -5.96
CA GLN A 181 -14.83 -25.70 -4.78
C GLN A 181 -16.05 -24.78 -4.59
N THR A 182 -16.69 -24.37 -5.67
CA THR A 182 -17.79 -23.39 -5.64
C THR A 182 -19.18 -24.01 -5.78
N GLY A 183 -19.26 -25.28 -6.18
CA GLY A 183 -20.52 -25.94 -6.52
C GLY A 183 -21.19 -25.39 -7.79
N GLN A 184 -20.50 -24.57 -8.58
CA GLN A 184 -21.00 -23.96 -9.81
C GLN A 184 -20.20 -24.43 -11.02
N GLU A 185 -20.85 -24.73 -12.14
CA GLU A 185 -20.13 -25.13 -13.35
C GLU A 185 -19.37 -23.96 -14.00
N TYR A 186 -18.06 -24.17 -14.19
CA TYR A 186 -17.18 -23.29 -14.96
C TYR A 186 -16.67 -24.01 -16.21
N SER A 187 -16.89 -23.39 -17.37
CA SER A 187 -16.21 -23.78 -18.61
C SER A 187 -14.81 -23.15 -18.67
N SER A 188 -13.91 -23.72 -19.48
CA SER A 188 -12.57 -23.16 -19.71
C SER A 188 -12.60 -21.73 -20.28
N ALA A 189 -13.62 -21.40 -21.09
CA ALA A 189 -13.84 -20.04 -21.60
C ALA A 189 -14.27 -19.08 -20.47
N ARG A 190 -15.24 -19.48 -19.64
CA ARG A 190 -15.69 -18.69 -18.49
C ARG A 190 -14.55 -18.47 -17.49
N LEU A 191 -13.79 -19.52 -17.18
CA LEU A 191 -12.63 -19.44 -16.30
C LEU A 191 -11.63 -18.37 -16.77
N ARG A 192 -11.26 -18.38 -18.06
CA ARG A 192 -10.30 -17.39 -18.60
C ARG A 192 -10.77 -15.95 -18.38
N VAL A 193 -12.07 -15.68 -18.58
CA VAL A 193 -12.65 -14.36 -18.34
C VAL A 193 -12.63 -14.00 -16.85
N VAL A 194 -13.00 -14.93 -15.97
CA VAL A 194 -12.99 -14.70 -14.51
C VAL A 194 -11.58 -14.48 -14.01
N LEU A 195 -10.61 -15.30 -14.44
CA LEU A 195 -9.21 -15.18 -14.08
C LEU A 195 -8.61 -13.84 -14.55
N HIS A 196 -8.90 -13.43 -15.79
CA HIS A 196 -8.45 -12.13 -16.30
C HIS A 196 -9.01 -10.98 -15.45
N ARG A 197 -10.32 -10.97 -15.19
CA ARG A 197 -10.98 -9.97 -14.34
C ARG A 197 -10.50 -9.99 -12.89
N SER A 198 -10.09 -11.15 -12.39
CA SER A 198 -9.51 -11.28 -11.06
C SER A 198 -8.12 -10.68 -10.97
N ARG A 199 -7.29 -10.86 -12.02
CA ARG A 199 -5.97 -10.21 -12.10
C ARG A 199 -6.12 -8.70 -12.10
N GLU A 200 -7.04 -8.16 -12.92
CA GLU A 200 -7.30 -6.71 -12.94
C GLU A 200 -7.74 -6.18 -11.57
N ARG A 201 -8.63 -6.89 -10.86
CA ARG A 201 -9.03 -6.53 -9.49
C ARG A 201 -7.86 -6.54 -8.53
N PHE A 202 -7.09 -7.62 -8.52
CA PHE A 202 -5.92 -7.74 -7.66
C PHE A 202 -4.92 -6.60 -7.90
N SER A 203 -4.60 -6.29 -9.17
CA SER A 203 -3.72 -5.17 -9.52
C SER A 203 -4.26 -3.83 -9.02
N ASN A 204 -5.57 -3.61 -9.08
CA ASN A 204 -6.20 -2.39 -8.57
C ASN A 204 -6.15 -2.32 -7.03
N TYR A 205 -6.39 -3.43 -6.33
CA TYR A 205 -6.24 -3.47 -4.87
C TYR A 205 -4.78 -3.26 -4.44
N LEU A 206 -3.82 -3.80 -5.19
CA LEU A 206 -2.40 -3.58 -4.93
C LEU A 206 -2.01 -2.11 -5.12
N ILE A 207 -2.50 -1.47 -6.18
CA ILE A 207 -2.34 -0.02 -6.39
C ILE A 207 -2.96 0.76 -5.22
N GLN A 208 -4.16 0.38 -4.76
CA GLN A 208 -4.82 1.05 -3.64
C GLN A 208 -4.05 0.88 -2.32
N ALA A 209 -3.53 -0.31 -2.06
CA ALA A 209 -2.71 -0.59 -0.88
C ALA A 209 -1.47 0.32 -0.85
N VAL A 210 -0.78 0.46 -1.97
CA VAL A 210 0.35 1.40 -2.12
C VAL A 210 -0.10 2.85 -1.97
N ALA A 211 -1.15 3.26 -2.66
CA ALA A 211 -1.68 4.63 -2.61
C ALA A 211 -1.99 5.08 -1.18
N ASN A 212 -2.54 4.18 -0.34
CA ASN A 212 -2.86 4.47 1.06
C ASN A 212 -1.63 4.78 1.94
N THR A 213 -0.41 4.53 1.44
CA THR A 213 0.87 4.79 2.15
C THR A 213 1.57 6.07 1.68
N LEU A 214 1.05 6.70 0.63
CA LEU A 214 1.61 7.90 0.02
C LEU A 214 0.97 9.16 0.62
N PRO A 215 1.71 10.27 0.77
CA PRO A 215 1.11 11.53 1.19
C PRO A 215 0.15 12.11 0.14
N VAL A 216 0.50 11.96 -1.15
CA VAL A 216 -0.36 12.28 -2.30
C VAL A 216 -0.25 11.14 -3.29
N ALA A 217 -1.38 10.53 -3.64
CA ALA A 217 -1.43 9.34 -4.49
C ALA A 217 -1.49 9.69 -5.99
N THR A 218 -0.49 10.40 -6.51
CA THR A 218 -0.37 10.64 -7.96
C THR A 218 0.00 9.35 -8.69
N ASN A 219 -0.27 9.27 -10.00
CA ASN A 219 0.06 8.08 -10.78
C ASN A 219 1.57 7.85 -10.81
N GLU A 220 2.38 8.91 -10.84
CA GLU A 220 3.84 8.86 -10.84
C GLU A 220 4.36 8.35 -9.49
N ALA A 221 3.84 8.86 -8.36
CA ALA A 221 4.25 8.43 -7.03
C ALA A 221 3.87 6.96 -6.76
N ILE A 222 2.70 6.53 -7.26
CA ILE A 222 2.26 5.13 -7.20
C ILE A 222 3.19 4.24 -8.01
N GLU A 223 3.51 4.63 -9.25
CA GLU A 223 4.39 3.86 -10.13
C GLU A 223 5.81 3.74 -9.56
N GLU A 224 6.36 4.82 -9.02
CA GLU A 224 7.67 4.86 -8.39
C GLU A 224 7.73 3.94 -7.16
N GLU A 225 6.72 3.99 -6.28
CA GLU A 225 6.65 3.10 -5.11
C GLU A 225 6.45 1.63 -5.52
N LEU A 226 5.62 1.36 -6.54
CA LEU A 226 5.47 0.00 -7.09
C LEU A 226 6.77 -0.51 -7.72
N ALA A 227 7.56 0.35 -8.36
CA ALA A 227 8.84 -0.02 -8.95
C ALA A 227 9.86 -0.35 -7.85
N GLU A 228 9.97 0.47 -6.82
CA GLU A 228 10.87 0.25 -5.68
C GLU A 228 10.52 -1.01 -4.88
N LEU A 229 9.24 -1.42 -4.86
CA LEU A 229 8.80 -2.67 -4.24
C LEU A 229 8.83 -3.87 -5.18
N GLU A 230 9.33 -3.73 -6.42
CA GLU A 230 9.33 -4.79 -7.44
C GLU A 230 7.91 -5.34 -7.75
N LEU A 231 6.88 -4.53 -7.52
CA LEU A 231 5.47 -4.88 -7.72
C LEU A 231 4.92 -4.35 -9.06
N LEU A 232 5.63 -3.42 -9.70
CA LEU A 232 5.18 -2.79 -10.95
C LEU A 232 4.84 -3.81 -12.04
N GLN A 233 5.55 -4.94 -12.10
CA GLN A 233 5.29 -6.02 -13.06
C GLN A 233 3.88 -6.62 -12.97
N TYR A 234 3.23 -6.54 -11.81
CA TYR A 234 1.86 -7.00 -11.61
C TYR A 234 0.81 -5.94 -11.94
N CYS A 235 1.22 -4.68 -12.04
CA CYS A 235 0.32 -3.52 -12.12
C CYS A 235 0.49 -2.68 -13.38
N SER A 236 1.48 -2.96 -14.24
CA SER A 236 1.86 -2.06 -15.34
C SER A 236 0.67 -1.71 -16.25
N ALA A 237 -0.14 -2.69 -16.64
CA ALA A 237 -1.31 -2.45 -17.46
C ALA A 237 -2.37 -1.57 -16.78
N ALA A 238 -2.58 -1.75 -15.46
CA ALA A 238 -3.54 -0.97 -14.69
C ALA A 238 -3.04 0.47 -14.46
N VAL A 239 -1.74 0.66 -14.22
CA VAL A 239 -1.11 1.99 -14.11
C VAL A 239 -1.24 2.75 -15.44
N GLU A 240 -0.93 2.10 -16.57
CA GLU A 240 -1.05 2.72 -17.90
C GLU A 240 -2.48 3.10 -18.26
N GLN A 241 -3.47 2.26 -17.94
CA GLN A 241 -4.89 2.58 -18.13
C GLN A 241 -5.29 3.82 -17.31
N ARG A 242 -4.79 3.95 -16.08
CA ARG A 242 -5.07 5.11 -15.22
C ARG A 242 -4.46 6.40 -15.76
N LYS A 243 -3.22 6.35 -16.26
CA LYS A 243 -2.56 7.50 -16.89
C LYS A 243 -3.34 7.99 -18.11
N ARG A 244 -3.80 7.07 -18.97
CA ARG A 244 -4.60 7.40 -20.17
C ARG A 244 -5.92 8.07 -19.80
N GLY A 245 -6.65 7.51 -18.83
CA GLY A 245 -7.89 8.10 -18.35
C GLY A 245 -7.72 9.52 -17.81
N ALA A 246 -6.62 9.78 -17.09
CA ALA A 246 -6.30 11.12 -16.58
C ALA A 246 -6.08 12.15 -17.70
N SER A 247 -5.34 11.76 -18.75
CA SER A 247 -5.08 12.60 -19.92
C SER A 247 -6.35 12.95 -20.71
N GLU A 248 -7.26 11.99 -20.87
CA GLU A 248 -8.55 12.19 -21.56
C GLU A 248 -9.47 13.12 -20.77
N SER A 249 -9.56 12.97 -19.44
CA SER A 249 -10.33 13.88 -18.57
C SER A 249 -9.80 15.31 -18.56
N SER A 250 -8.47 15.49 -18.55
CA SER A 250 -7.85 16.83 -18.58
C SER A 250 -8.07 17.56 -19.91
N GLN A 251 -8.17 16.82 -21.02
CA GLN A 251 -8.48 17.39 -22.34
C GLN A 251 -9.95 17.78 -22.47
N ALA A 252 -10.87 17.00 -21.89
CA ALA A 252 -12.30 17.30 -21.88
C ALA A 252 -12.62 18.58 -21.08
N ASP A 253 -12.07 18.73 -19.88
CA ASP A 253 -12.27 19.93 -19.04
C ASP A 253 -11.69 21.20 -19.68
N SER A 254 -10.60 21.07 -20.45
CA SER A 254 -9.99 22.21 -21.17
C SER A 254 -10.79 22.64 -22.40
N GLN A 255 -11.56 21.73 -23.02
CA GLN A 255 -12.43 22.04 -24.16
C GLN A 255 -13.75 22.69 -23.74
N ASP A 256 -14.30 22.31 -22.58
CA ASP A 256 -15.57 22.85 -22.07
C ASP A 256 -15.42 24.31 -21.57
N LEU A 257 -14.24 24.68 -21.08
CA LEU A 257 -13.94 26.08 -20.68
C LEU A 257 -13.68 27.02 -21.88
N ALA A 258 -13.49 26.47 -23.08
CA ALA A 258 -13.22 27.23 -24.30
C ALA A 258 -14.47 27.54 -25.14
N ALA A 259 -15.66 27.09 -24.73
CA ALA A 259 -16.91 27.41 -25.41
C ALA A 259 -17.42 28.82 -24.97
N PRO A 260 -17.44 29.83 -25.85
CA PRO A 260 -18.02 31.12 -25.50
C PRO A 260 -19.54 30.97 -25.31
N PRO A 261 -20.15 31.72 -24.36
CA PRO A 261 -21.59 31.68 -24.18
C PRO A 261 -22.27 32.19 -25.46
N GLN A 262 -23.09 31.33 -26.08
CA GLN A 262 -23.97 31.77 -27.16
C GLN A 262 -25.03 32.69 -26.55
N THR A 263 -24.81 34.00 -26.65
CA THR A 263 -25.86 35.00 -26.45
C THR A 263 -26.85 34.87 -27.60
N ASP A 264 -27.93 34.15 -27.36
CA ASP A 264 -29.08 34.06 -28.27
C ASP A 264 -29.88 35.36 -28.17
N SER A 265 -29.48 36.34 -28.97
CA SER A 265 -30.15 37.64 -29.14
C SER A 265 -31.39 37.46 -30.04
N HIS A 266 -32.43 36.77 -29.56
CA HIS A 266 -33.72 36.77 -30.25
C HIS A 266 -34.52 38.03 -29.88
N GLN A 267 -34.26 39.06 -30.67
CA GLN A 267 -35.11 40.25 -30.81
C GLN A 267 -36.53 39.80 -31.24
N ARG A 268 -37.49 39.75 -30.31
CA ARG A 268 -38.91 39.71 -30.68
C ARG A 268 -39.34 41.11 -31.07
N LYS A 269 -39.58 41.24 -32.36
CA LYS A 269 -40.35 42.30 -33.00
C LYS A 269 -41.84 41.93 -32.89
N ASP A 270 -42.64 42.98 -32.81
CA ASP A 270 -44.02 43.11 -33.24
C ASP A 270 -45.17 42.84 -32.22
N ASP A 271 -45.99 43.90 -32.16
CA ASP A 271 -47.37 44.14 -31.68
C ASP A 271 -47.70 44.26 -30.18
#